data_AF-A0A167I7E1-F1
#
_entry.id   AF-A0A167I7E1-F1
#
_cell.length_a   1.000
_cell.length_b   1.000
_cell.length_c   1.000
_cell.angle_alpha   90.00
_cell.angle_beta   90.00
_cell.angle_gamma   90.00
#
_symmetry.space_group_name_H-M   'P 1'
#
loop_
_entity.id
_entity.type
_entity.pdbx_description
1 polymer ?
#
loop_
_entity_poly.entity_id
_entity_poly.type
_entity_poly.pdbx_seq_one_letter_code
_entity_poly.pdbx_strand_id
1 'polypeptide(L)'
;CQTLVLNQLEANPNLCSLCSVPLFCWIIFKCFEHFHSTFDSHELRDITVTLTDIFLLMTEVHLNRTQKTNLLKKNTRSQVETYRTNKNILYSLSKIAHRGMQKSFFVFEQDEVLIDLSEQDLHLGFLRAIPDYGSCSDQSSYE
;
A
#
# COMPACT_ATOMS: atom_id res chain seq x y z
N CYS A 1 -13.46 16.85 -5.46
CA CYS A 1 -12.61 15.68 -5.73
C CYS A 1 -13.03 14.89 -6.96
N GLN A 2 -14.27 14.36 -7.05
CA GLN A 2 -14.69 13.50 -8.18
C GLN A 2 -14.47 14.12 -9.58
N THR A 3 -14.82 15.38 -9.76
CA THR A 3 -14.64 16.10 -11.03
C THR A 3 -13.16 16.30 -11.39
N LEU A 4 -12.29 16.45 -10.39
CA LEU A 4 -10.84 16.58 -10.61
C LEU A 4 -10.22 15.27 -11.06
N VAL A 5 -10.65 14.15 -10.48
CA VAL A 5 -10.21 12.80 -10.88
C VAL A 5 -10.60 12.53 -12.33
N LEU A 6 -11.85 12.79 -12.70
CA LEU A 6 -12.36 12.62 -14.07
C LEU A 6 -11.56 13.46 -15.08
N ASN A 7 -11.35 14.75 -14.79
CA ASN A 7 -10.59 15.64 -15.67
C ASN A 7 -9.15 15.16 -15.88
N GLN A 8 -8.51 14.56 -14.87
CA GLN A 8 -7.15 14.03 -14.99
C GLN A 8 -7.11 12.69 -15.72
N LEU A 9 -8.11 11.82 -15.55
CA LEU A 9 -8.24 10.59 -16.32
C LEU A 9 -8.49 10.86 -17.81
N GLU A 10 -9.30 11.88 -18.14
CA GLU A 10 -9.51 12.31 -19.52
C GLU A 10 -8.25 12.92 -20.14
N ALA A 11 -7.44 13.62 -19.33
CA ALA A 11 -6.20 14.25 -19.79
C ALA A 11 -5.00 13.28 -19.90
N ASN A 12 -5.01 12.15 -19.19
CA ASN A 12 -3.92 11.17 -19.19
C ASN A 12 -4.43 9.77 -19.66
N PRO A 13 -4.26 9.43 -20.95
CA PRO A 13 -4.78 8.17 -21.50
C PRO A 13 -4.09 6.92 -20.92
N ASN A 14 -2.85 7.03 -20.43
CA ASN A 14 -2.17 5.91 -19.76
C ASN A 14 -2.82 5.61 -18.40
N LEU A 15 -3.10 6.65 -17.62
CA LEU A 15 -3.80 6.52 -16.34
C LEU A 15 -5.24 6.01 -16.54
N CYS A 16 -5.92 6.51 -17.59
CA CYS A 16 -7.24 6.03 -17.99
C CYS A 16 -7.25 4.54 -18.34
N SER A 17 -6.24 4.09 -19.10
CA SER A 17 -6.11 2.68 -19.49
C SER A 17 -5.95 1.75 -18.28
N LEU A 18 -5.18 2.15 -17.26
CA LEU A 18 -5.05 1.39 -16.02
C LEU A 18 -6.39 1.23 -15.30
N CYS A 19 -7.25 2.24 -15.33
CA CYS A 19 -8.60 2.17 -14.73
C CYS A 19 -9.55 1.16 -15.40
N SER A 20 -9.17 0.54 -16.52
CA SER A 20 -9.91 -0.60 -17.10
C SER A 20 -9.88 -1.85 -16.21
N VAL A 21 -8.88 -1.96 -15.33
CA VAL A 21 -8.78 -3.02 -14.33
C VAL A 21 -9.33 -2.49 -12.99
N PRO A 22 -10.39 -3.08 -12.41
CA PRO A 22 -11.04 -2.54 -11.21
C PRO A 22 -10.10 -2.32 -10.02
N LEU A 23 -9.12 -3.21 -9.84
CA LEU A 23 -8.09 -3.06 -8.81
C LEU A 23 -7.27 -1.79 -9.02
N PHE A 24 -6.77 -1.56 -10.24
CA PHE A 24 -5.96 -0.38 -10.54
C PHE A 24 -6.79 0.91 -10.45
N CYS A 25 -8.05 0.88 -10.89
CA CYS A 25 -8.97 2.00 -10.71
C CYS A 25 -9.13 2.36 -9.22
N TRP A 26 -9.35 1.36 -8.36
CA TRP A 26 -9.47 1.57 -6.91
C TRP A 26 -8.17 2.13 -6.31
N ILE A 27 -7.02 1.60 -6.71
CA ILE A 27 -5.73 2.08 -6.20
C ILE A 27 -5.49 3.53 -6.65
N ILE A 28 -5.65 3.84 -7.93
CA ILE A 28 -5.51 5.21 -8.47
C ILE A 28 -6.42 6.16 -7.69
N PHE A 29 -7.67 5.77 -7.44
CA PHE A 29 -8.60 6.59 -6.68
C PHE A 29 -8.16 6.82 -5.22
N LYS A 30 -7.64 5.77 -4.54
CA LYS A 30 -7.11 5.88 -3.16
C LYS A 30 -5.85 6.76 -3.08
N CYS A 31 -5.07 6.76 -4.15
CA CYS A 31 -3.80 7.46 -4.27
C CYS A 31 -3.93 8.89 -4.84
N PHE A 32 -5.07 9.22 -5.43
CA PHE A 32 -5.26 10.44 -6.22
C PHE A 32 -4.95 11.73 -5.47
N GLU A 33 -5.39 11.84 -4.21
CA GLU A 33 -5.14 13.03 -3.39
C GLU A 33 -3.63 13.27 -3.19
N HIS A 34 -2.84 12.20 -3.07
CA HIS A 34 -1.38 12.31 -2.95
C HIS A 34 -0.74 12.65 -4.31
N PHE A 35 -1.15 12.00 -5.39
CA PHE A 35 -0.68 12.35 -6.73
C PHE A 35 -0.93 13.82 -7.05
N HIS A 36 -2.12 14.32 -6.72
CA HIS A 36 -2.48 15.72 -6.94
C HIS A 36 -1.66 16.70 -6.08
N SER A 37 -1.27 16.32 -4.85
CA SER A 37 -0.45 17.16 -3.98
C SER A 37 1.05 17.17 -4.34
N THR A 38 1.52 16.10 -4.98
CA THR A 38 2.95 15.88 -5.24
C THR A 38 3.40 16.36 -6.63
N PHE A 39 2.48 16.38 -7.60
CA PHE A 39 2.78 16.76 -8.99
C PHE A 39 2.01 18.02 -9.39
N ASP A 40 2.70 18.98 -10.02
CA ASP A 40 2.03 20.12 -10.64
C ASP A 40 1.13 19.64 -11.79
N SER A 41 -0.02 20.30 -11.98
CA SER A 41 -1.07 19.86 -12.94
C SER A 41 -0.60 19.69 -14.39
N HIS A 42 0.53 20.31 -14.75
CA HIS A 42 1.19 20.15 -16.06
C HIS A 42 2.10 18.92 -16.15
N GLU A 43 2.75 18.51 -15.06
CA GLU A 43 3.64 17.33 -15.04
C GLU A 43 2.83 16.03 -15.09
N LEU A 44 1.65 16.00 -14.46
CA LEU A 44 0.80 14.81 -14.43
C LEU A 44 0.26 14.39 -15.82
N ARG A 45 0.24 15.33 -16.79
CA ARG A 45 -0.21 15.07 -18.17
C ARG A 45 0.82 14.31 -19.00
N ASP A 46 2.11 14.52 -18.76
CA ASP A 46 3.21 13.89 -19.50
C ASP A 46 3.86 12.72 -18.73
N ILE A 47 3.52 12.53 -17.45
CA ILE A 47 4.01 11.42 -16.64
C ILE A 47 3.31 10.11 -17.03
N THR A 48 4.12 9.13 -17.45
CA THR A 48 3.69 7.74 -17.51
C THR A 48 3.73 7.17 -16.10
N VAL A 49 2.56 7.10 -15.44
CA VAL A 49 2.42 6.41 -14.16
C VAL A 49 2.48 4.90 -14.41
N THR A 50 3.48 4.24 -13.85
CA THR A 50 3.62 2.79 -13.92
C THR A 50 2.90 2.10 -12.76
N LEU A 51 2.66 0.80 -12.90
CA LEU A 51 2.15 -0.02 -11.80
C LEU A 51 3.10 0.02 -10.59
N THR A 52 4.41 0.13 -10.82
CA THR A 52 5.41 0.28 -9.76
C THR A 52 5.22 1.58 -8.99
N ASP A 53 4.98 2.70 -9.67
CA ASP A 53 4.73 4.00 -9.02
C ASP A 53 3.50 3.93 -8.12
N ILE A 54 2.47 3.23 -8.59
CA ILE A 54 1.24 2.98 -7.84
C ILE A 54 1.52 2.14 -6.57
N PHE A 55 2.27 1.04 -6.68
CA PHE A 55 2.61 0.20 -5.52
C PHE A 55 3.53 0.91 -4.53
N LEU A 56 4.45 1.76 -5.01
CA LEU A 56 5.27 2.60 -4.15
C LEU A 56 4.40 3.61 -3.40
N LEU A 57 3.44 4.26 -4.06
CA LEU A 57 2.56 5.18 -3.37
C LEU A 57 1.68 4.48 -2.32
N MET A 58 1.11 3.31 -2.65
CA MET A 58 0.37 2.52 -1.68
C MET A 58 1.24 2.12 -0.48
N THR A 59 2.46 1.64 -0.73
CA THR A 59 3.40 1.27 0.33
C THR A 59 3.68 2.44 1.26
N GLU A 60 3.92 3.64 0.73
CA GLU A 60 4.09 4.85 1.53
C GLU A 60 2.85 5.16 2.39
N VAL A 61 1.65 5.07 1.82
CA VAL A 61 0.39 5.31 2.57
C VAL A 61 0.26 4.35 3.74
N HIS A 62 0.59 3.07 3.55
CA HIS A 62 0.56 2.05 4.61
C HIS A 62 1.61 2.33 5.69
N LEU A 63 2.86 2.66 5.31
CA LEU A 63 3.94 3.02 6.24
C LEU A 63 3.65 4.29 7.06
N ASN A 64 2.80 5.17 6.56
CA ASN A 64 2.39 6.38 7.26
C ASN A 64 1.17 6.18 8.18
N ARG A 65 0.51 5.01 8.19
CA ARG A 65 -0.68 4.77 9.04
C ARG A 65 -0.37 4.81 10.53
N THR A 66 0.75 4.23 10.96
CA THR A 66 1.18 4.21 12.37
C THR A 66 1.70 5.56 12.86
N GLN A 67 2.05 6.48 11.94
CA GLN A 67 2.54 7.82 12.28
C GLN A 67 1.42 8.80 12.68
N LYS A 68 0.14 8.45 12.48
CA LYS A 68 -1.02 9.29 12.86
C LYS A 68 -1.06 9.63 14.36
N THR A 69 -0.34 8.89 15.20
CA THR A 69 -0.25 9.14 16.65
C THR A 69 0.68 10.31 17.02
N ASN A 70 1.53 10.80 16.09
CA ASN A 70 2.48 11.89 16.34
C ASN A 70 2.26 13.05 15.36
N LEU A 71 1.19 13.81 15.59
CA LEU A 71 0.70 14.92 14.75
C LEU A 71 1.78 15.96 14.35
N LEU A 72 2.86 16.07 15.10
CA LEU A 72 3.95 17.03 14.86
C LEU A 72 4.93 16.62 13.75
N LYS A 73 5.01 15.34 13.36
CA LYS A 73 6.00 14.84 12.38
C LYS A 73 5.47 14.70 10.94
N LYS A 74 4.16 14.90 10.74
CA LYS A 74 3.48 14.64 9.46
C LYS A 74 3.96 15.55 8.30
N ASN A 75 4.59 16.68 8.61
CA ASN A 75 4.75 17.77 7.64
C ASN A 75 6.16 17.96 7.07
N THR A 76 7.12 17.04 7.32
CA THR A 76 8.54 17.30 6.97
C THR A 76 9.31 16.10 6.44
N ARG A 77 8.72 14.91 6.41
CA ARG A 77 9.46 13.70 6.02
C ARG A 77 9.30 13.42 4.52
N SER A 78 10.41 13.32 3.80
CA SER A 78 10.40 12.92 2.40
C SER A 78 10.04 11.43 2.26
N GLN A 79 9.44 11.06 1.13
CA GLN A 79 9.12 9.67 0.78
C GLN A 79 10.34 8.75 0.97
N VAL A 80 11.51 9.15 0.47
CA VAL A 80 12.78 8.41 0.62
C VAL A 80 13.09 8.09 2.08
N GLU A 81 12.89 9.06 2.97
CA GLU A 81 13.15 8.89 4.39
C GLU A 81 12.13 7.94 5.02
N THR A 82 10.85 7.98 4.60
CA THR A 82 9.82 7.01 5.02
C THR A 82 10.24 5.58 4.67
N TYR A 83 10.72 5.34 3.45
CA TYR A 83 11.22 4.02 3.05
C TYR A 83 12.45 3.57 3.84
N ARG A 84 13.41 4.48 4.05
CA ARG A 84 14.66 4.14 4.77
C ARG A 84 14.40 3.65 6.19
N THR A 85 13.55 4.32 6.94
CA THR A 85 13.27 3.93 8.33
C THR A 85 12.41 2.68 8.45
N ASN A 86 11.57 2.40 7.45
CA ASN A 86 10.76 1.19 7.44
C ASN A 86 11.42 0.03 6.67
N LYS A 87 12.69 0.16 6.28
CA LYS A 87 13.41 -0.84 5.47
C LYS A 87 13.36 -2.24 6.09
N ASN A 88 13.49 -2.35 7.41
CA ASN A 88 13.48 -3.65 8.08
C ASN A 88 12.10 -4.32 8.03
N ILE A 89 11.02 -3.54 8.21
CA ILE A 89 9.64 -4.03 8.11
C ILE A 89 9.36 -4.49 6.68
N LEU A 90 9.74 -3.69 5.68
CA LEU A 90 9.60 -4.03 4.27
C LEU A 90 10.38 -5.31 3.91
N TYR A 91 11.57 -5.49 4.51
CA TYR A 91 12.36 -6.71 4.33
C TYR A 91 11.71 -7.93 4.99
N SER A 92 11.10 -7.78 6.16
CA SER A 92 10.34 -8.86 6.79
C SER A 92 9.10 -9.25 5.98
N LEU A 93 8.33 -8.26 5.52
CA LEU A 93 7.19 -8.47 4.63
C LEU A 93 7.62 -9.18 3.33
N SER A 94 8.75 -8.78 2.74
CA SER A 94 9.23 -9.40 1.51
C SER A 94 9.65 -10.86 1.71
N LYS A 95 10.20 -11.24 2.88
CA LYS A 95 10.49 -12.65 3.22
C LYS A 95 9.21 -13.48 3.27
N ILE A 96 8.17 -12.98 3.94
CA ILE A 96 6.87 -13.68 4.04
C ILE A 96 6.28 -13.87 2.63
N ALA A 97 6.18 -12.78 1.85
CA ALA A 97 5.66 -12.82 0.49
C ALA A 97 6.47 -13.76 -0.41
N HIS A 98 7.80 -13.73 -0.31
CA HIS A 98 8.68 -14.60 -1.10
C HIS A 98 8.47 -16.08 -0.78
N ARG A 99 8.40 -16.45 0.51
CA ARG A 99 8.08 -17.82 0.94
C ARG A 99 6.71 -18.26 0.46
N GLY A 100 5.70 -17.38 0.57
CA GLY A 100 4.35 -17.63 0.08
C GLY A 100 4.32 -17.90 -1.43
N MET A 101 4.95 -17.03 -2.22
CA MET A 101 5.04 -17.19 -3.67
C MET A 101 5.75 -18.49 -4.09
N GLN A 102 6.84 -18.86 -3.42
CA GLN A 102 7.55 -20.12 -3.70
C GLN A 102 6.66 -21.35 -3.47
N LYS A 103 5.74 -21.29 -2.51
CA LYS A 103 4.85 -22.39 -2.13
C LYS A 103 3.44 -22.27 -2.74
N SER A 104 3.15 -21.19 -3.48
CA SER A 104 1.78 -20.84 -3.91
C SER A 104 0.79 -20.78 -2.73
N PHE A 105 1.25 -20.26 -1.59
CA PHE A 105 0.49 -20.15 -0.35
C PHE A 105 0.39 -18.67 0.05
N PHE A 106 -0.84 -18.20 0.29
CA PHE A 106 -1.14 -16.77 0.50
C PHE A 106 -1.93 -16.52 1.79
N VAL A 107 -2.15 -17.55 2.59
CA VAL A 107 -2.70 -17.46 3.94
C VAL A 107 -1.59 -17.89 4.88
N PHE A 108 -1.40 -17.24 6.01
CA PHE A 108 -0.31 -17.53 6.94
C PHE A 108 -0.87 -17.56 8.35
N GLU A 109 -0.47 -18.56 9.14
CA GLU A 109 -0.83 -18.59 10.55
C GLU A 109 -0.11 -17.48 11.32
N GLN A 110 -0.72 -16.99 12.40
CA GLN A 110 -0.14 -15.93 13.23
C GLN A 110 1.30 -16.24 13.65
N ASP A 111 1.57 -17.47 14.08
CA ASP A 111 2.91 -17.88 14.51
C ASP A 111 3.93 -17.79 13.37
N GLU A 112 3.54 -18.07 12.12
CA GLU A 112 4.43 -17.95 10.95
C GLU A 112 4.73 -16.49 10.60
N VAL A 113 3.76 -15.60 10.80
CA VAL A 113 3.90 -14.16 10.55
C VAL A 113 4.75 -13.50 11.64
N LEU A 114 4.51 -13.85 12.91
CA LEU A 114 5.17 -13.24 14.06
C LEU A 114 6.65 -13.65 14.22
N ILE A 115 7.15 -14.62 13.44
CA ILE A 115 8.59 -14.90 13.33
C ILE A 115 9.34 -13.69 12.75
N ASP A 116 8.73 -12.98 11.80
CA ASP A 116 9.40 -11.92 11.03
C ASP A 116 8.86 -10.51 11.34
N LEU A 117 7.63 -10.40 11.88
CA LEU A 117 6.94 -9.15 12.15
C LEU A 117 6.47 -9.06 13.61
N SER A 118 6.40 -7.84 14.15
CA SER A 118 5.73 -7.60 15.43
C SER A 118 4.23 -7.41 15.25
N GLU A 119 3.44 -7.58 16.32
CA GLU A 119 2.00 -7.29 16.28
C GLU A 119 1.71 -5.84 15.83
N GLN A 120 2.57 -4.89 16.19
CA GLN A 120 2.43 -3.49 15.80
C GLN A 120 2.59 -3.30 14.28
N ASP A 121 3.43 -4.11 13.63
CA ASP A 121 3.64 -4.05 12.19
C ASP A 121 2.39 -4.52 11.42
N LEU A 122 1.59 -5.40 12.01
CA LEU A 122 0.33 -5.86 11.41
C LEU A 122 -0.68 -4.71 11.25
N HIS A 123 -0.63 -3.70 12.12
CA HIS A 123 -1.47 -2.50 12.03
C HIS A 123 -1.15 -1.61 10.82
N LEU A 124 -0.02 -1.82 10.14
CA LEU A 124 0.27 -1.16 8.86
C LEU A 124 -0.71 -1.60 7.77
N GLY A 125 -1.28 -2.81 7.89
CA GLY A 125 -2.31 -3.33 7.00
C GLY A 125 -1.79 -3.80 5.65
N PHE A 126 -0.54 -4.28 5.60
CA PHE A 126 -0.03 -5.06 4.46
C PHE A 126 -0.53 -6.50 4.46
N LEU A 127 -0.84 -7.03 5.65
CA LEU A 127 -1.50 -8.31 5.86
C LEU A 127 -2.89 -8.04 6.46
N ARG A 128 -3.89 -8.79 6.01
CA ARG A 128 -5.28 -8.72 6.47
C ARG A 128 -5.57 -9.93 7.34
N ALA A 129 -6.09 -9.71 8.55
CA ALA A 129 -6.59 -10.79 9.37
C ALA A 129 -7.82 -11.43 8.71
N ILE A 130 -7.82 -12.76 8.61
CA ILE A 130 -8.95 -13.53 8.10
C ILE A 130 -9.95 -13.71 9.26
N PRO A 131 -11.22 -13.32 9.09
CA PRO A 131 -12.22 -13.56 10.11
C PRO A 131 -12.44 -15.08 10.27
N ASP A 132 -12.34 -15.58 11.49
CA ASP A 132 -12.58 -16.98 11.80
C ASP A 132 -14.09 -17.29 11.74
N TYR A 133 -14.52 -17.94 10.66
CA TYR A 133 -15.89 -18.42 10.51
C TYR A 133 -16.00 -19.83 11.11
N GLY A 134 -15.82 -19.95 12.42
CA GLY A 134 -16.27 -21.10 13.20
C GLY A 134 -15.32 -22.29 13.29
N SER A 135 -14.01 -22.10 13.14
CA SER A 135 -13.04 -23.15 13.53
C SER A 135 -12.65 -23.01 15.02
N CYS A 136 -12.40 -24.13 15.70
CA CYS A 136 -12.09 -24.18 17.13
C CYS A 136 -10.61 -23.87 17.45
N SER A 137 -9.89 -23.24 16.51
CA SER A 137 -8.51 -22.83 16.72
C SER A 137 -8.49 -21.36 17.14
N ASP A 138 -8.04 -21.08 18.36
CA ASP A 138 -7.84 -19.71 18.86
C ASP A 138 -6.75 -18.91 18.09
N GLN A 139 -6.22 -19.45 16.99
CA GLN A 139 -5.13 -18.85 16.20
C GLN A 139 -5.69 -18.05 15.03
N SER A 140 -5.27 -16.79 14.93
CA SER A 140 -5.64 -15.92 13.81
C SER A 140 -4.80 -16.27 12.57
N SER A 141 -5.41 -16.27 11.39
CA SER A 141 -4.68 -16.38 10.11
C SER A 141 -4.70 -15.06 9.36
N TYR A 142 -3.72 -14.86 8.48
CA TYR A 142 -3.48 -13.61 7.76
C TYR A 142 -3.28 -13.85 6.26
N GLU A 143 -3.80 -12.97 5.40
CA GLU A 143 -3.57 -12.96 3.94
C GLU A 143 -3.03 -11.63 3.41
#